data_AF-A0A836WSK3-F1
#
_entry.id   AF-A0A836WSK3-F1
#
_cell.length_a   1.000
_cell.length_b   1.000
_cell.length_c   1.000
_cell.angle_alpha   90.00
_cell.angle_beta   90.00
_cell.angle_gamma   90.00
#
_symmetry.space_group_name_H-M   'P 1'
#
loop_
_entity.id
_entity.type
_entity.pdbx_description
1 polymer ?
#
loop_
_entity_poly.entity_id
_entity_poly.type
_entity_poly.pdbx_seq_one_letter_code
_entity_poly.pdbx_strand_id
1 'polypeptide(L)'
;MSSTRSLIILSRDGIVHALATIAGEHGYAATCLNSLIALDDIDLSDAVLISMSSGVIVPRRMIDRLSAAYNFHGATPTYPGRDPHYWALLDGAAEFGCTAHVMLPIGISLDLSPGVSA
;
A
#
# COMPACT_ATOMS: atom_id res chain seq x y z
N MET A 1 -4.22 -24.56 -16.94
CA MET A 1 -2.97 -23.90 -16.49
C MET A 1 -3.40 -22.77 -15.59
N SER A 2 -2.98 -22.75 -14.33
CA SER A 2 -3.29 -21.61 -13.45
C SER A 2 -2.53 -20.40 -13.98
N SER A 3 -3.25 -19.36 -14.40
CA SER A 3 -2.63 -18.10 -14.83
C SER A 3 -1.88 -17.49 -13.65
N THR A 4 -0.59 -17.21 -13.80
CA THR A 4 0.18 -16.40 -12.84
C THR A 4 -0.47 -15.03 -12.73
N ARG A 5 -0.73 -14.56 -11.51
CA ARG A 5 -1.34 -13.24 -11.27
C ARG A 5 -0.27 -12.16 -11.13
N SER A 6 -0.56 -10.94 -11.55
CA SER A 6 0.39 -9.83 -11.39
C SER A 6 0.23 -9.18 -10.01
N LEU A 7 1.34 -8.98 -9.31
CA LEU A 7 1.37 -8.18 -8.08
C LEU A 7 2.27 -6.96 -8.30
N ILE A 8 1.73 -5.78 -8.05
CA ILE A 8 2.47 -4.52 -8.07
C ILE A 8 2.77 -4.15 -6.62
N ILE A 9 4.04 -3.99 -6.29
CA ILE A 9 4.50 -3.55 -4.96
C ILE A 9 4.98 -2.10 -5.09
N LEU A 10 4.21 -1.17 -4.54
CA LEU A 10 4.53 0.25 -4.51
C LEU A 10 5.18 0.61 -3.16
N SER A 11 6.50 0.73 -3.13
CA SER A 11 7.22 1.00 -1.88
C SER A 11 8.59 1.64 -2.15
N ARG A 12 9.12 2.33 -1.14
CA ARG A 12 10.51 2.82 -1.11
C ARG A 12 11.41 2.00 -0.19
N ASP A 13 10.87 0.99 0.48
CA ASP A 13 11.53 0.26 1.57
C ASP A 13 12.29 -0.97 1.06
N GLY A 14 13.29 -1.43 1.82
CA GLY A 14 14.08 -2.63 1.54
C GLY A 14 13.33 -3.95 1.74
N ILE A 15 12.18 -3.94 2.44
CA ILE A 15 11.36 -5.15 2.64
C ILE A 15 10.72 -5.70 1.36
N VAL A 16 10.75 -4.91 0.28
CA VAL A 16 10.21 -5.25 -1.03
C VAL A 16 10.71 -6.60 -1.55
N HIS A 17 11.97 -6.95 -1.28
CA HIS A 17 12.52 -8.23 -1.74
C HIS A 17 11.86 -9.44 -1.07
N ALA A 18 11.67 -9.39 0.25
CA ALA A 18 11.01 -10.45 0.99
C ALA A 18 9.55 -10.64 0.52
N LEU A 19 8.84 -9.54 0.31
CA LEU A 19 7.47 -9.59 -0.19
C LEU A 19 7.39 -10.16 -1.61
N ALA A 20 8.32 -9.79 -2.50
CA ALA A 20 8.39 -10.33 -3.85
C ALA A 20 8.67 -11.85 -3.85
N THR A 21 9.54 -12.33 -2.96
CA THR A 21 9.80 -13.77 -2.78
C THR A 21 8.55 -14.51 -2.33
N ILE A 22 7.90 -14.04 -1.27
CA ILE A 22 6.64 -14.63 -0.76
C ILE A 22 5.56 -14.62 -1.85
N ALA A 23 5.44 -13.52 -2.60
CA ALA A 23 4.50 -13.43 -3.71
C ALA A 23 4.76 -14.51 -4.78
N GLY A 24 6.02 -14.76 -5.13
CA GLY A 24 6.42 -15.82 -6.04
C GLY A 24 6.04 -17.22 -5.56
N GLU A 25 6.24 -17.51 -4.27
CA GLU A 25 5.81 -18.77 -3.63
C GLU A 25 4.29 -18.98 -3.70
N HIS A 26 3.53 -17.90 -3.75
CA HIS A 26 2.07 -17.90 -3.88
C HIS A 26 1.56 -17.73 -5.32
N GLY A 27 2.43 -17.83 -6.34
CA GLY A 27 2.03 -17.80 -7.74
C GLY A 27 1.74 -16.41 -8.30
N TYR A 28 2.32 -15.37 -7.70
CA TYR A 28 2.30 -14.00 -8.23
C TYR A 28 3.62 -13.64 -8.90
N ALA A 29 3.53 -12.97 -10.05
CA ALA A 29 4.65 -12.25 -10.65
C ALA A 29 4.71 -10.84 -10.03
N ALA A 30 5.68 -10.61 -9.14
CA ALA A 30 5.83 -9.34 -8.45
C ALA A 30 6.65 -8.33 -9.27
N THR A 31 6.13 -7.12 -9.41
CA THR A 31 6.83 -5.95 -9.98
C THR A 31 6.91 -4.86 -8.93
N CYS A 32 8.13 -4.39 -8.66
CA CYS A 32 8.39 -3.43 -7.60
C CYS A 32 8.63 -2.04 -8.18
N LEU A 33 7.87 -1.05 -7.72
CA LEU A 33 7.88 0.31 -8.24
C LEU A 33 7.94 1.33 -7.10
N ASN A 34 8.55 2.48 -7.37
CA ASN A 34 8.56 3.65 -6.46
C ASN A 34 7.70 4.81 -6.98
N SER A 35 7.10 4.64 -8.17
CA SER A 35 6.24 5.62 -8.85
C SER A 35 5.27 4.89 -9.79
N LEU A 36 4.26 5.60 -10.26
CA LEU A 36 3.18 5.04 -11.08
C LEU A 36 3.40 5.21 -12.60
N ILE A 37 4.48 5.89 -13.01
CA ILE A 37 4.72 6.28 -14.40
C ILE A 37 4.74 5.06 -15.34
N ALA A 38 5.31 3.95 -14.88
CA ALA A 38 5.41 2.73 -15.66
C ALA A 38 4.05 2.04 -15.92
N LEU A 39 2.96 2.47 -15.26
CA LEU A 39 1.67 1.78 -15.28
C LEU A 39 0.61 2.46 -16.14
N ASP A 40 0.86 3.66 -16.68
CA ASP A 40 -0.19 4.45 -17.34
C ASP A 40 -0.79 3.70 -18.55
N ASP A 41 0.03 2.99 -19.34
CA ASP A 41 -0.37 2.29 -20.57
C ASP A 41 -0.39 0.75 -20.46
N ILE A 42 -0.38 0.20 -19.24
CA ILE A 42 -0.40 -1.25 -19.00
C ILE A 42 -1.82 -1.73 -18.69
N ASP A 43 -2.20 -2.91 -19.17
CA ASP A 43 -3.44 -3.55 -18.69
C ASP A 43 -3.27 -4.03 -17.25
N LEU A 44 -4.13 -3.54 -16.36
CA LEU A 44 -4.06 -3.78 -14.92
C LEU A 44 -5.23 -4.63 -14.40
N SER A 45 -6.12 -5.11 -15.28
CA SER A 45 -7.38 -5.74 -14.87
C SER A 45 -7.21 -6.93 -13.93
N ASP A 46 -6.13 -7.69 -14.10
CA ASP A 46 -5.78 -8.86 -13.28
C ASP A 46 -4.68 -8.57 -12.25
N ALA A 47 -4.21 -7.32 -12.15
CA ALA A 47 -3.17 -6.92 -11.23
C ALA A 47 -3.74 -6.56 -9.86
N VAL A 48 -3.03 -6.97 -8.81
CA VAL A 48 -3.24 -6.51 -7.44
C VAL A 48 -2.15 -5.48 -7.13
N LEU A 49 -2.51 -4.38 -6.49
CA LEU A 49 -1.53 -3.41 -5.98
C LEU A 49 -1.44 -3.51 -4.45
N ILE A 50 -0.21 -3.58 -3.94
CA ILE A 50 0.11 -3.41 -2.52
C ILE A 50 1.02 -2.18 -2.40
N SER A 51 0.61 -1.22 -1.58
CA SER A 51 1.46 -0.09 -1.15
C SER A 51 1.94 -0.29 0.27
N MET A 52 3.21 0.02 0.53
CA MET A 52 3.76 0.09 1.89
C MET A 52 4.83 1.18 1.94
N SER A 53 4.83 2.02 2.97
CA SER A 53 5.86 3.06 3.16
C SER A 53 6.09 3.89 1.88
N SER A 54 4.98 4.30 1.26
CA SER A 54 4.98 5.03 -0.02
C SER A 54 4.42 6.43 0.19
N GLY A 55 5.15 7.43 -0.28
CA GLY A 55 4.65 8.81 -0.39
C GLY A 55 3.80 9.05 -1.64
N VAL A 56 3.45 8.00 -2.40
CA VAL A 56 2.73 8.11 -3.66
C VAL A 56 1.23 7.94 -3.42
N ILE A 57 0.48 8.99 -3.73
CA ILE A 57 -0.99 8.93 -3.78
C ILE A 57 -1.40 8.21 -5.06
N VAL A 58 -2.12 7.09 -4.93
CA VAL A 58 -2.64 6.33 -6.08
C VAL A 58 -3.95 6.98 -6.58
N PRO A 59 -4.00 7.50 -7.83
CA PRO A 59 -5.20 8.14 -8.35
C PRO A 59 -6.37 7.16 -8.49
N ARG A 60 -7.60 7.65 -8.30
CA ARG A 60 -8.85 6.88 -8.52
C ARG A 60 -8.85 6.12 -9.85
N ARG A 61 -8.47 6.81 -10.94
CA ARG A 61 -8.40 6.25 -12.30
C ARG A 61 -7.50 5.01 -12.42
N MET A 62 -6.54 4.82 -11.51
CA MET A 62 -5.68 3.65 -11.47
C MET A 62 -6.27 2.56 -10.59
N ILE A 63 -6.84 2.92 -9.43
CA ILE A 63 -7.53 1.98 -8.53
C ILE A 63 -8.65 1.25 -9.30
N ASP A 64 -9.44 1.98 -10.09
CA ASP A 64 -10.55 1.41 -10.88
C ASP A 64 -10.10 0.43 -11.98
N ARG A 65 -8.81 0.42 -12.33
CA ARG A 65 -8.24 -0.49 -13.35
C ARG A 65 -7.69 -1.77 -12.73
N LEU A 66 -7.53 -1.83 -11.42
CA LEU A 66 -6.92 -2.95 -10.70
C LEU A 66 -7.98 -3.94 -10.24
N SER A 67 -7.60 -5.21 -10.11
CA SER A 67 -8.46 -6.22 -9.47
C SER A 67 -8.65 -5.95 -7.98
N ALA A 68 -7.62 -5.42 -7.33
CA ALA A 68 -7.64 -4.96 -5.94
C ALA A 68 -6.45 -4.02 -5.66
N ALA A 69 -6.62 -3.13 -4.69
CA ALA A 69 -5.56 -2.24 -4.21
C ALA A 69 -5.59 -2.16 -2.68
N TYR A 70 -4.47 -2.48 -2.03
CA TYR A 70 -4.31 -2.48 -0.59
C TYR A 70 -3.15 -1.59 -0.15
N ASN A 71 -3.29 -0.94 0.99
CA ASN A 71 -2.20 -0.24 1.67
C ASN A 71 -1.91 -0.93 3.00
N PHE A 72 -0.62 -1.16 3.29
CA PHE A 72 -0.15 -1.59 4.59
C PHE A 72 0.50 -0.39 5.27
N HIS A 73 -0.16 0.07 6.33
CA HIS A 73 0.28 1.15 7.16
C HIS A 73 0.98 0.61 8.41
N GLY A 74 2.15 1.15 8.72
CA GLY A 74 2.96 0.75 9.87
C GLY A 74 2.46 1.29 11.20
N ALA A 75 1.15 1.35 11.39
CA ALA A 75 0.50 1.79 12.63
C ALA A 75 -0.92 1.24 12.76
N THR A 76 -1.48 1.35 13.97
CA THR A 76 -2.91 1.20 14.21
C THR A 76 -3.70 2.34 13.53
N PRO A 77 -5.03 2.17 13.28
CA PRO A 77 -5.83 3.21 12.63
C PRO A 77 -5.90 4.55 13.37
N THR A 78 -5.52 4.58 14.66
CA THR A 78 -5.47 5.79 15.48
C THR A 78 -4.30 6.72 15.14
N TYR A 79 -3.29 6.22 14.41
CA TYR A 79 -2.12 7.01 14.00
C TYR A 79 -2.00 7.02 12.47
N PRO A 80 -2.88 7.75 11.76
CA PRO A 80 -2.85 7.81 10.31
C PRO A 80 -1.69 8.67 9.78
N GLY A 81 -1.36 8.51 8.50
CA GLY A 81 -0.48 9.45 7.81
C GLY A 81 1.02 9.18 8.03
N ARG A 82 1.81 10.24 8.22
CA ARG A 82 3.28 10.14 8.23
C ARG A 82 3.84 10.02 9.64
N ASP A 83 4.95 9.29 9.73
CA ASP A 83 5.70 9.08 10.97
C ASP A 83 4.83 8.63 12.15
N PRO A 84 3.94 7.64 11.98
CA PRO A 84 2.93 7.32 12.98
C PRO A 84 3.53 6.76 14.29
N HIS A 85 4.72 6.15 14.20
CA HIS A 85 5.47 5.67 15.35
C HIS A 85 5.96 6.83 16.24
N TYR A 86 6.30 7.97 15.64
CA TYR A 86 6.70 9.16 16.39
C TYR A 86 5.54 9.70 17.23
N TRP A 87 4.36 9.80 16.64
CA TRP A 87 3.15 10.24 17.34
C TRP A 87 2.72 9.28 18.46
N ALA A 88 2.77 7.97 18.21
CA ALA A 88 2.46 6.98 19.24
C ALA A 88 3.42 7.05 20.45
N LEU A 89 4.69 7.35 20.22
CA LEU A 89 5.67 7.57 21.30
C LEU A 89 5.35 8.84 22.09
N LEU A 90 4.99 9.94 21.40
CA LEU A 90 4.61 11.18 22.06
C LEU A 90 3.35 11.02 22.93
N ASP A 91 2.37 10.26 22.45
CA ASP A 91 1.14 9.98 23.17
C ASP A 91 1.31 8.95 24.30
N GLY A 92 2.51 8.35 24.44
CA GLY A 92 2.78 7.33 25.44
C GLY A 92 1.95 6.06 25.22
N ALA A 93 1.70 5.69 23.96
CA ALA A 93 0.87 4.56 23.61
C ALA A 93 1.40 3.26 24.23
N ALA A 94 0.56 2.56 25.00
CA ALA A 94 0.90 1.26 25.58
C ALA A 94 0.94 0.14 24.52
N GLU A 95 0.26 0.33 23.40
CA GLU A 95 0.13 -0.62 22.31
C GLU A 95 0.34 0.05 20.95
N PHE A 96 0.97 -0.67 20.03
CA PHE A 96 1.24 -0.24 18.67
C PHE A 96 1.18 -1.44 17.71
N GLY A 97 1.13 -1.21 16.40
CA GLY A 97 0.95 -2.30 15.45
C GLY A 97 0.97 -1.84 13.99
N CYS A 98 0.28 -2.59 13.12
CA CYS A 98 0.13 -2.27 11.72
C CYS A 98 -1.29 -2.54 11.24
N THR A 99 -1.69 -1.90 10.15
CA THR A 99 -3.01 -2.02 9.54
C THR A 99 -2.87 -2.30 8.06
N ALA A 100 -3.57 -3.30 7.55
CA ALA A 100 -3.80 -3.48 6.12
C ALA A 100 -5.23 -3.06 5.79
N HIS A 101 -5.42 -2.24 4.77
CA HIS A 101 -6.75 -1.80 4.34
C HIS A 101 -6.85 -1.65 2.83
N VAL A 102 -8.08 -1.71 2.32
CA VAL A 102 -8.36 -1.41 0.91
C VAL A 102 -8.08 0.07 0.65
N MET A 103 -7.44 0.37 -0.48
CA MET A 103 -7.27 1.75 -0.93
C MET A 103 -8.61 2.31 -1.37
N LEU A 104 -8.96 3.47 -0.82
CA LEU A 104 -10.13 4.22 -1.22
C LEU A 104 -9.68 5.48 -1.99
N PRO A 105 -10.57 6.06 -2.80
CA PRO A 105 -10.29 7.30 -3.52
C PRO A 105 -9.92 8.44 -2.56
N ILE A 106 -9.10 9.38 -3.03
CA ILE A 106 -8.72 10.54 -2.23
C ILE A 106 -9.96 11.36 -1.80
N GLY A 107 -9.95 11.86 -0.56
CA GLY A 107 -11.15 12.36 0.15
C GLY A 107 -11.79 11.31 1.07
N ILE A 108 -11.48 10.04 0.85
CA ILE A 108 -11.83 8.90 1.71
C ILE A 108 -10.59 8.04 2.00
N SER A 109 -9.33 8.45 1.75
CA SER A 109 -8.18 7.81 2.42
C SER A 109 -6.84 8.53 2.33
N LEU A 110 -6.35 8.93 3.50
CA LEU A 110 -4.95 8.98 3.95
C LEU A 110 -5.01 8.37 5.37
N ASP A 111 -5.15 7.04 5.42
CA ASP A 111 -5.32 6.17 6.60
C ASP A 111 -6.49 6.50 7.57
N LEU A 112 -7.38 7.42 7.16
CA LEU A 112 -8.82 7.55 7.52
C LEU A 112 -9.27 7.87 8.96
N SER A 113 -8.46 8.66 9.67
CA SER A 113 -8.83 9.85 10.48
C SER A 113 -10.09 9.84 11.40
N PRO A 114 -9.94 10.24 12.69
CA PRO A 114 -10.06 11.67 12.99
C PRO A 114 -8.80 12.27 13.64
N GLY A 115 -8.40 13.45 13.16
CA GLY A 115 -7.21 14.19 13.60
C GLY A 115 -6.30 14.55 12.43
N VAL A 116 -6.69 15.55 11.64
CA VAL A 116 -5.81 16.10 10.60
C VAL A 116 -4.72 16.91 11.30
N SER A 117 -3.46 16.46 11.24
CA SER A 117 -2.32 17.38 11.29
C SER A 117 -1.44 17.13 10.07
N ALA A 118 -1.29 18.21 9.29
CA ALA A 118 -0.49 18.32 8.08
C ALA A 118 1.01 18.18 8.33
#